data_AF-A0A9K3P7U1-F1
#
_entry.id   AF-A0A9K3P7U1-F1
#
_cell.length_a   1.000
_cell.length_b   1.000
_cell.length_c   1.000
_cell.angle_alpha   90.00
_cell.angle_beta   90.00
_cell.angle_gamma   90.00
#
_symmetry.space_group_name_H-M   'P 1'
#
loop_
_entity.id
_entity.type
_entity.pdbx_description
1 polymer ?
#
loop_
_entity_poly.entity_id
_entity_poly.type
_entity_poly.pdbx_seq_one_letter_code
_entity_poly.pdbx_strand_id
1 'polypeptide(L)'
;MRKGKLRPGVGCKATILTKFIHPKQNNIDASHRSTVVLLSNEKKTVGRKSQECYTFRFVDGNNSDIFYAVKTHFKIIEEGRNEDFFDSVSVGEIRVEAQSKKFKEPKMKWRKSKAKRILYNALLEGIIPVDDKNFQQMSLEDVYSIDPELALYDYSKLKNRLNRLRNKILELDRRADDDLIAFNNYKKNHKPSLFSHKGFIQWQGSSAQEHLWDDLEDYVKDPSLKPMKLWKSRPEYMNEFPLDAFRDKIKQEIRTAKYLHTLKERGKQHRAS
;
A
#
# COMPACT_ATOMS: atom_id res chain seq x y z
N MET A 1 1.36 -34.98 23.90
CA MET A 1 -0.11 -34.89 23.75
C MET A 1 -0.50 -33.43 23.50
N ARG A 2 -1.17 -33.11 22.38
CA ARG A 2 -1.70 -31.74 22.16
C ARG A 2 -2.86 -31.54 23.13
N LYS A 3 -2.72 -30.64 24.11
CA LYS A 3 -3.85 -30.24 24.95
C LYS A 3 -4.94 -29.70 24.02
N GLY A 4 -6.09 -30.36 23.99
CA GLY A 4 -7.26 -29.88 23.26
C GLY A 4 -7.63 -28.48 23.73
N LYS A 5 -8.25 -27.69 22.84
CA LYS A 5 -8.84 -26.40 23.27
C LYS A 5 -9.97 -26.71 24.24
N LEU A 6 -9.88 -26.17 25.45
CA LEU A 6 -10.94 -26.30 26.46
C LEU A 6 -12.23 -25.65 25.93
N ARG A 7 -13.36 -26.31 26.11
CA ARG A 7 -14.67 -25.86 25.62
C ARG A 7 -15.43 -25.03 26.66
N PRO A 8 -16.13 -23.95 26.24
CA PRO A 8 -16.95 -23.15 27.15
C PRO A 8 -18.31 -23.83 27.38
N GLY A 9 -18.75 -23.85 28.63
CA GLY A 9 -20.06 -24.37 29.01
C GLY A 9 -20.51 -23.86 30.37
N VAL A 10 -21.72 -24.23 30.76
CA VAL A 10 -22.26 -23.92 32.09
C VAL A 10 -21.36 -24.57 33.15
N GLY A 11 -21.02 -23.80 34.18
CA GLY A 11 -20.16 -24.25 35.27
C GLY A 11 -18.66 -24.26 34.94
N CYS A 12 -18.24 -23.88 33.72
CA CYS A 12 -16.81 -23.82 33.39
C CYS A 12 -16.13 -22.67 34.15
N LYS A 13 -14.89 -22.88 34.59
CA LYS A 13 -14.08 -21.81 35.19
C LYS A 13 -13.26 -21.11 34.13
N ALA A 14 -13.32 -19.79 34.12
CA ALA A 14 -12.57 -18.95 33.21
C ALA A 14 -11.90 -17.78 33.95
N THR A 15 -10.88 -17.20 33.33
CA THR A 15 -10.34 -15.90 33.74
C THR A 15 -10.78 -14.82 32.77
N ILE A 16 -11.09 -13.65 33.31
CA ILE A 16 -11.39 -12.44 32.55
C ILE A 16 -10.71 -11.24 33.21
N LEU A 17 -10.29 -10.26 32.42
CA LEU A 17 -9.81 -8.98 32.95
C LEU A 17 -11.00 -8.17 33.48
N THR A 18 -10.88 -7.68 34.72
CA THR A 18 -12.00 -7.05 35.44
C THR A 18 -12.56 -5.82 34.74
N LYS A 19 -11.74 -5.10 33.97
CA LYS A 19 -12.17 -3.95 33.16
C LYS A 19 -13.20 -4.28 32.06
N PHE A 20 -13.32 -5.54 31.66
CA PHE A 20 -14.28 -5.98 30.65
C PHE A 20 -15.58 -6.53 31.24
N ILE A 21 -15.71 -6.50 32.57
CA ILE A 21 -16.89 -7.00 33.28
C ILE A 21 -17.96 -5.92 33.34
N HIS A 22 -19.21 -6.33 33.07
CA HIS A 22 -20.38 -5.48 33.20
C HIS A 22 -21.35 -6.04 34.26
N PRO A 23 -21.92 -5.19 35.14
CA PRO A 23 -21.62 -3.76 35.31
C PRO A 23 -20.16 -3.49 35.75
N LYS A 24 -19.66 -2.28 35.46
CA LYS A 24 -18.26 -1.91 35.71
C LYS A 24 -17.92 -2.06 37.19
N GLN A 25 -16.84 -2.78 37.47
CA GLN A 25 -16.31 -2.93 38.81
C GLN A 25 -15.29 -1.82 39.10
N ASN A 26 -15.33 -1.26 40.31
CA ASN A 26 -14.30 -0.33 40.78
C ASN A 26 -13.06 -1.14 41.12
N ASN A 27 -12.09 -1.20 40.19
CA ASN A 27 -10.83 -1.87 40.42
C ASN A 27 -9.66 -0.89 40.23
N ILE A 28 -8.68 -0.97 41.13
CA ILE A 28 -7.51 -0.09 41.19
C ILE A 28 -6.47 -0.51 40.13
N ASP A 29 -6.40 -1.80 39.79
CA ASP A 29 -5.46 -2.33 38.79
C ASP A 29 -6.16 -2.73 37.48
N ALA A 30 -5.72 -2.11 36.38
CA ALA A 30 -6.21 -2.37 35.02
C ALA A 30 -5.83 -3.77 34.47
N SER A 31 -4.87 -4.44 35.11
CA SER A 31 -4.39 -5.77 34.74
C SER A 31 -4.97 -6.90 35.59
N HIS A 32 -5.78 -6.58 36.60
CA HIS A 32 -6.38 -7.56 37.48
C HIS A 32 -7.28 -8.53 36.69
N ARG A 33 -7.10 -9.83 36.96
CA ARG A 33 -7.89 -10.91 36.38
C ARG A 33 -8.71 -11.57 37.48
N SER A 34 -10.00 -11.71 37.22
CA SER A 34 -10.90 -12.40 38.13
C SER A 34 -11.22 -13.79 37.60
N THR A 35 -11.34 -14.75 38.52
CA THR A 35 -11.79 -16.11 38.22
C THR A 35 -13.30 -16.17 38.34
N VAL A 36 -13.94 -16.71 37.32
CA VAL A 36 -15.40 -16.66 37.16
C VAL A 36 -15.94 -18.00 36.69
N VAL A 37 -17.20 -18.28 37.04
CA VAL A 37 -17.96 -19.46 36.63
C VAL A 37 -19.03 -19.04 35.63
N LEU A 38 -18.99 -19.61 34.42
CA LEU A 38 -19.95 -19.27 33.36
C LEU A 38 -21.34 -19.88 33.64
N LEU A 39 -22.40 -19.14 33.30
CA LEU A 39 -23.79 -19.54 33.53
C LEU A 39 -24.58 -19.69 32.22
N SER A 40 -24.59 -18.67 31.36
CA SER A 40 -25.34 -18.70 30.10
C SER A 40 -24.61 -17.96 28.98
N ASN A 41 -25.09 -18.16 27.76
CA ASN A 41 -24.68 -17.42 26.56
C ASN A 41 -25.87 -16.62 26.03
N GLU A 42 -25.76 -15.29 26.05
CA GLU A 42 -26.84 -14.37 25.67
C GLU A 42 -26.32 -13.25 24.78
N LYS A 43 -27.17 -12.71 23.91
CA LYS A 43 -26.87 -11.48 23.16
C LYS A 43 -27.19 -10.27 24.03
N LYS A 44 -26.17 -9.45 24.33
CA LYS A 44 -26.33 -8.20 25.07
C LYS A 44 -25.72 -7.03 24.31
N THR A 45 -26.28 -5.85 24.53
CA THR A 45 -25.76 -4.60 23.96
C THR A 45 -24.61 -4.10 24.83
N VAL A 46 -23.39 -4.12 24.29
CA VAL A 46 -22.19 -3.60 24.94
C VAL A 46 -21.74 -2.35 24.16
N GLY A 47 -21.89 -1.18 24.78
CA GLY A 47 -21.67 0.10 24.10
C GLY A 47 -22.72 0.36 23.01
N ARG A 48 -22.28 0.45 21.74
CA ARG A 48 -23.16 0.71 20.58
C ARG A 48 -23.48 -0.53 19.73
N LYS A 49 -23.03 -1.73 20.14
CA LYS A 49 -23.16 -2.96 19.34
C LYS A 49 -23.81 -4.08 20.14
N SER A 50 -24.68 -4.85 19.49
CA SER A 50 -25.18 -6.13 20.01
C SER A 50 -24.11 -7.20 19.80
N GLN A 51 -23.71 -7.87 20.88
CA GLN A 51 -22.63 -8.86 20.86
C GLN A 51 -23.02 -10.07 21.70
N GLU A 52 -22.48 -11.23 21.33
CA GLU A 52 -22.61 -12.45 22.13
C GLU A 52 -21.74 -12.35 23.38
N CYS A 53 -22.36 -12.53 24.53
CA CYS A 53 -21.76 -12.38 25.83
C CYS A 53 -21.98 -13.65 26.67
N TYR A 54 -21.02 -13.99 27.51
CA TYR A 54 -21.25 -14.95 28.57
C TYR A 54 -21.72 -14.22 29.82
N THR A 55 -22.71 -14.79 30.50
CA THR A 55 -23.08 -14.41 31.86
C THR A 55 -22.31 -15.30 32.84
N PHE A 56 -21.92 -14.75 33.99
CA PHE A 56 -21.07 -15.46 34.95
C PHE A 56 -21.20 -14.90 36.37
N ARG A 57 -20.65 -15.64 37.33
CA ARG A 57 -20.45 -15.23 38.72
C ARG A 57 -18.97 -15.33 39.11
N PHE A 58 -18.55 -14.54 40.09
CA PHE A 58 -17.22 -14.70 40.67
C PHE A 58 -17.16 -15.97 41.52
N VAL A 59 -16.02 -16.66 41.52
CA VAL A 59 -15.82 -17.85 42.36
C VAL A 59 -15.88 -17.47 43.85
N ASP A 60 -15.38 -16.29 44.20
CA ASP A 60 -15.23 -15.83 45.58
C ASP A 60 -16.31 -14.80 46.01
N GLY A 61 -17.32 -14.57 45.17
CA GLY A 61 -18.33 -13.52 45.37
C GLY A 61 -19.66 -14.02 45.94
N ASN A 62 -20.46 -13.10 46.50
CA ASN A 62 -21.83 -13.37 46.91
C ASN A 62 -22.64 -13.96 45.74
N ASN A 63 -23.36 -15.04 46.01
CA ASN A 63 -23.93 -15.93 44.99
C ASN A 63 -25.12 -15.33 44.20
N SER A 64 -25.52 -14.09 44.48
CA SER A 64 -26.66 -13.41 43.87
C SER A 64 -26.33 -12.61 42.60
N ASP A 65 -25.10 -12.11 42.47
CA ASP A 65 -24.80 -11.08 41.47
C ASP A 65 -24.36 -11.69 40.14
N ILE A 66 -25.09 -11.39 39.07
CA ILE A 66 -24.83 -11.89 37.72
C ILE A 66 -24.14 -10.80 36.90
N PHE A 67 -22.96 -11.14 36.39
CA PHE A 67 -22.16 -10.28 35.52
C PHE A 67 -22.18 -10.80 34.09
N TYR A 68 -21.78 -9.95 33.14
CA TYR A 68 -21.61 -10.36 31.75
C TYR A 68 -20.42 -9.70 31.07
N ALA A 69 -19.88 -10.36 30.05
CA ALA A 69 -18.83 -9.82 29.20
C ALA A 69 -18.78 -10.52 27.82
N VAL A 70 -18.13 -9.89 26.85
CA VAL A 70 -17.99 -10.40 25.48
C VAL A 70 -17.16 -11.69 25.45
N LYS A 71 -17.62 -12.70 24.70
CA LYS A 71 -16.99 -14.04 24.61
C LYS A 71 -15.47 -14.03 24.41
N THR A 72 -14.97 -13.11 23.58
CA THR A 72 -13.55 -13.02 23.22
C THR A 72 -12.61 -12.69 24.38
N HIS A 73 -13.14 -12.21 25.50
CA HIS A 73 -12.33 -11.79 26.65
C HIS A 73 -12.09 -12.89 27.69
N PHE A 74 -12.72 -14.05 27.54
CA PHE A 74 -12.56 -15.17 28.47
C PHE A 74 -11.42 -16.09 28.06
N LYS A 75 -10.67 -16.55 29.06
CA LYS A 75 -9.71 -17.65 28.92
C LYS A 75 -10.14 -18.78 29.85
N ILE A 76 -10.61 -19.88 29.25
CA ILE A 76 -11.10 -21.06 29.98
C ILE A 76 -9.92 -21.75 30.66
N ILE A 77 -10.12 -22.11 31.92
CA ILE A 77 -9.14 -22.79 32.78
C ILE A 77 -9.57 -24.23 33.00
N GLU A 78 -10.87 -24.46 33.23
CA GLU A 78 -11.45 -25.74 33.58
C GLU A 78 -12.78 -25.92 32.83
N GLU A 79 -12.97 -27.08 32.22
CA GLU A 79 -14.21 -27.43 31.52
C GLU A 79 -15.32 -27.74 32.53
N GLY A 80 -16.55 -27.32 32.19
CA GLY A 80 -17.75 -27.72 32.91
C GLY A 80 -18.20 -29.13 32.53
N ARG A 81 -19.43 -29.49 32.88
CA ARG A 81 -20.04 -30.75 32.44
C ARG A 81 -20.22 -30.73 30.93
N ASN A 82 -19.91 -31.87 30.28
CA ASN A 82 -19.90 -32.01 28.82
C ASN A 82 -21.29 -31.78 28.18
N GLU A 83 -22.36 -32.06 28.93
CA GLU A 83 -23.75 -31.89 28.50
C GLU A 83 -24.17 -30.41 28.40
N ASP A 84 -23.43 -29.51 29.06
CA ASP A 84 -23.79 -28.09 29.21
C ASP A 84 -22.89 -27.15 28.39
N PHE A 85 -22.23 -27.65 27.34
CA PHE A 85 -21.41 -26.81 26.48
C PHE A 85 -22.27 -25.83 25.67
N PHE A 86 -21.87 -24.56 25.64
CA PHE A 86 -22.58 -23.52 24.88
C PHE A 86 -22.48 -23.70 23.37
N ASP A 87 -21.46 -24.46 22.94
CA ASP A 87 -21.29 -24.90 21.58
C ASP A 87 -21.88 -26.31 21.46
N SER A 88 -23.21 -26.42 21.48
CA SER A 88 -23.94 -27.66 21.21
C SER A 88 -23.79 -28.05 19.73
N VAL A 89 -22.58 -28.41 19.33
CA VAL A 89 -22.39 -29.24 18.14
C VAL A 89 -22.47 -30.67 18.63
N SER A 90 -23.63 -31.28 18.38
CA SER A 90 -23.93 -32.68 18.56
C SER A 90 -22.72 -33.56 18.22
N VAL A 91 -22.36 -34.43 19.16
CA VAL A 91 -21.38 -35.51 18.95
C VAL A 91 -21.91 -36.42 17.85
N GLY A 92 -21.65 -36.08 16.59
CA GLY A 92 -22.20 -36.79 15.43
C GLY A 92 -22.19 -35.99 14.13
N GLU A 93 -22.26 -34.66 14.19
CA GLU A 93 -21.89 -33.86 13.02
C GLU A 93 -20.37 -33.80 12.96
N ILE A 94 -19.81 -34.82 12.31
CA ILE A 94 -18.57 -34.64 11.55
C ILE A 94 -18.81 -33.35 10.76
N ARG A 95 -18.21 -32.24 11.20
CA ARG A 95 -17.81 -31.21 10.26
C ARG A 95 -17.05 -32.03 9.23
N VAL A 96 -17.69 -32.29 8.10
CA VAL A 96 -17.00 -32.22 6.84
C VAL A 96 -16.53 -30.77 6.83
N GLU A 97 -15.45 -30.50 7.57
CA GLU A 97 -14.44 -29.59 7.16
C GLU A 97 -14.17 -30.13 5.77
N ALA A 98 -14.87 -29.56 4.79
CA ALA A 98 -14.36 -29.47 3.46
C ALA A 98 -12.98 -28.90 3.71
N GLN A 99 -12.00 -29.79 3.83
CA GLN A 99 -10.61 -29.47 3.83
C GLN A 99 -10.43 -28.94 2.43
N SER A 100 -10.87 -27.69 2.21
CA SER A 100 -10.50 -26.92 1.05
C SER A 100 -9.00 -26.94 1.15
N LYS A 101 -8.38 -27.76 0.30
CA LYS A 101 -6.94 -27.89 0.21
C LYS A 101 -6.44 -26.46 0.09
N LYS A 102 -5.89 -25.91 1.18
CA LYS A 102 -5.50 -24.50 1.23
C LYS A 102 -4.53 -24.30 0.08
N PHE A 103 -4.92 -23.47 -0.88
CA PHE A 103 -4.11 -23.20 -2.05
C PHE A 103 -2.72 -22.74 -1.60
N LYS A 104 -1.69 -23.45 -2.03
CA LYS A 104 -0.31 -23.15 -1.64
C LYS A 104 0.26 -22.15 -2.63
N GLU A 105 0.20 -20.87 -2.28
CA GLU A 105 0.84 -19.81 -3.06
C GLU A 105 2.37 -19.99 -3.08
N PRO A 106 3.05 -19.48 -4.13
CA PRO A 106 4.51 -19.44 -4.21
C PRO A 106 5.13 -18.80 -2.97
N LYS A 107 6.33 -19.26 -2.59
CA LYS A 107 7.10 -18.66 -1.47
C LYS A 107 7.42 -17.18 -1.71
N MET A 108 7.45 -16.74 -2.96
CA MET A 108 7.70 -15.34 -3.33
C MET A 108 6.55 -14.43 -2.87
N LYS A 109 6.89 -13.36 -2.16
CA LYS A 109 5.90 -12.36 -1.71
C LYS A 109 5.24 -11.68 -2.91
N TRP A 110 3.90 -11.64 -2.93
CA TRP A 110 3.08 -10.93 -3.95
C TRP A 110 3.59 -9.54 -4.31
N ARG A 111 4.10 -8.76 -3.35
CA ARG A 111 4.58 -7.40 -3.60
C ARG A 111 5.69 -7.33 -4.66
N LYS A 112 6.48 -8.40 -4.79
CA LYS A 112 7.61 -8.55 -5.72
C LYS A 112 7.33 -9.56 -6.84
N SER A 113 6.10 -10.08 -6.95
CA SER A 113 5.79 -11.11 -7.94
C SER A 113 5.71 -10.54 -9.35
N LYS A 114 6.02 -11.40 -10.33
CA LYS A 114 5.80 -11.13 -11.76
C LYS A 114 4.31 -10.92 -12.07
N ALA A 115 3.43 -11.74 -11.50
CA ALA A 115 1.98 -11.62 -11.59
C ALA A 115 1.45 -10.22 -11.23
N LYS A 116 1.99 -9.58 -10.17
CA LYS A 116 1.59 -8.22 -9.81
C LYS A 116 2.01 -7.20 -10.89
N ARG A 117 3.19 -7.35 -11.48
CA ARG A 117 3.68 -6.47 -12.56
C ARG A 117 2.82 -6.60 -13.81
N ILE A 118 2.44 -7.82 -14.16
CA ILE A 118 1.53 -8.10 -15.29
C ILE A 118 0.21 -7.37 -15.09
N LEU A 119 -0.45 -7.53 -13.93
CA LEU A 119 -1.70 -6.81 -13.64
C LEU A 119 -1.52 -5.29 -13.66
N TYR A 120 -0.41 -4.80 -13.10
CA TYR A 120 -0.14 -3.36 -13.08
C TYR A 120 0.05 -2.80 -14.49
N ASN A 121 0.80 -3.48 -15.36
CA ASN A 121 0.99 -3.07 -16.74
C ASN A 121 -0.33 -3.15 -17.53
N ALA A 122 -1.10 -4.23 -17.36
CA ALA A 122 -2.40 -4.38 -18.02
C ALA A 122 -3.41 -3.28 -17.63
N LEU A 123 -3.33 -2.76 -16.39
CA LEU A 123 -4.10 -1.58 -15.96
C LEU A 123 -3.58 -0.28 -16.61
N LEU A 124 -2.26 -0.11 -16.72
CA LEU A 124 -1.66 1.07 -17.36
C LEU A 124 -1.89 1.12 -18.87
N GLU A 125 -1.89 -0.03 -19.53
CA GLU A 125 -2.16 -0.18 -20.96
C GLU A 125 -3.66 -0.11 -21.28
N GLY A 126 -4.53 -0.05 -20.25
CA GLY A 126 -5.98 0.03 -20.42
C GLY A 126 -6.66 -1.28 -20.84
N ILE A 127 -5.94 -2.40 -20.83
CA ILE A 127 -6.50 -3.74 -21.08
C ILE A 127 -7.52 -4.07 -19.98
N ILE A 128 -7.16 -3.80 -18.74
CA ILE A 128 -8.07 -3.91 -17.59
C ILE A 128 -8.58 -2.52 -17.25
N PRO A 129 -9.90 -2.31 -17.13
CA PRO A 129 -10.43 -1.02 -16.72
C PRO A 129 -10.00 -0.68 -15.29
N VAL A 130 -9.51 0.55 -15.11
CA VAL A 130 -9.12 1.10 -13.80
C VAL A 130 -10.35 1.51 -13.01
N ASP A 131 -11.34 2.11 -13.69
CA ASP A 131 -12.61 2.55 -13.09
C ASP A 131 -13.73 1.54 -13.35
N ASP A 132 -14.39 1.12 -12.27
CA ASP A 132 -15.54 0.20 -12.33
C ASP A 132 -16.83 0.89 -12.86
N LYS A 133 -16.81 2.21 -13.09
CA LYS A 133 -18.02 3.01 -13.40
C LYS A 133 -18.31 3.20 -14.88
N ASN A 134 -17.29 3.18 -15.75
CA ASN A 134 -17.42 3.69 -17.13
C ASN A 134 -17.10 2.67 -18.23
N PHE A 135 -16.62 1.48 -17.89
CA PHE A 135 -16.32 0.43 -18.86
C PHE A 135 -16.95 -0.89 -18.42
N GLN A 136 -17.38 -1.70 -19.40
CA GLN A 136 -17.80 -3.09 -19.20
C GLN A 136 -16.85 -3.75 -18.20
N GLN A 137 -17.39 -4.11 -17.04
CA GLN A 137 -16.63 -4.68 -15.96
C GLN A 137 -16.07 -6.01 -16.45
N MET A 138 -14.77 -6.03 -16.79
CA MET A 138 -14.08 -7.27 -17.13
C MET A 138 -14.25 -8.23 -15.96
N SER A 139 -14.71 -9.45 -16.24
CA SER A 139 -14.94 -10.43 -15.18
C SER A 139 -13.62 -10.78 -14.49
N LEU A 140 -13.68 -11.21 -13.23
CA LEU A 140 -12.46 -11.60 -12.51
C LEU A 140 -11.82 -12.84 -13.15
N GLU A 141 -12.64 -13.68 -13.76
CA GLU A 141 -12.27 -14.86 -14.53
C GLU A 141 -11.45 -14.46 -15.77
N ASP A 142 -11.90 -13.46 -16.52
CA ASP A 142 -11.18 -12.95 -17.69
C ASP A 142 -9.83 -12.37 -17.29
N VAL A 143 -9.81 -11.54 -16.22
CA VAL A 143 -8.57 -10.97 -15.68
C VAL A 143 -7.59 -12.06 -15.25
N TYR A 144 -8.07 -13.13 -14.63
CA TYR A 144 -7.24 -14.24 -14.20
C TYR A 144 -6.69 -15.07 -15.37
N SER A 145 -7.39 -15.05 -16.51
CA SER A 145 -7.02 -15.77 -17.73
C SER A 145 -6.05 -15.01 -18.64
N ILE A 146 -5.74 -13.73 -18.32
CA ILE A 146 -4.81 -12.90 -19.11
C ILE A 146 -3.41 -13.53 -19.19
N ASP A 147 -2.93 -14.13 -18.09
CA ASP A 147 -1.59 -14.70 -18.03
C ASP A 147 -1.52 -15.93 -17.13
N PRO A 148 -0.86 -17.02 -17.58
CA PRO A 148 -0.70 -18.25 -16.78
C PRO A 148 0.02 -18.04 -15.44
N GLU A 149 0.84 -16.99 -15.29
CA GLU A 149 1.51 -16.63 -14.03
C GLU A 149 0.51 -16.21 -12.94
N LEU A 150 -0.68 -15.74 -13.31
CA LEU A 150 -1.74 -15.42 -12.36
C LEU A 150 -2.34 -16.68 -11.75
N ALA A 151 -2.39 -17.79 -12.51
CA ALA A 151 -2.89 -19.08 -12.05
C ALA A 151 -2.08 -19.68 -10.88
N LEU A 152 -0.85 -19.21 -10.69
CA LEU A 152 0.01 -19.59 -9.56
C LEU A 152 -0.44 -18.97 -8.23
N TYR A 153 -1.34 -17.99 -8.25
CA TYR A 153 -1.77 -17.25 -7.08
C TYR A 153 -3.23 -17.54 -6.73
N ASP A 154 -3.60 -17.33 -5.46
CA ASP A 154 -4.95 -17.65 -4.99
C ASP A 154 -6.02 -16.72 -5.62
N TYR A 155 -6.92 -17.32 -6.41
CA TYR A 155 -8.02 -16.63 -7.09
C TYR A 155 -8.88 -15.81 -6.10
N SER A 156 -9.16 -16.35 -4.91
CA SER A 156 -9.98 -15.67 -3.89
C SER A 156 -9.40 -14.33 -3.43
N LYS A 157 -8.07 -14.16 -3.53
CA LYS A 157 -7.36 -12.94 -3.16
C LYS A 157 -7.17 -11.98 -4.32
N LEU A 158 -7.41 -12.42 -5.57
CA LEU A 158 -7.18 -11.64 -6.78
C LEU A 158 -7.99 -10.35 -6.76
N LYS A 159 -9.29 -10.43 -6.47
CA LYS A 159 -10.19 -9.26 -6.38
C LYS A 159 -9.63 -8.16 -5.49
N ASN A 160 -9.21 -8.52 -4.28
CA ASN A 160 -8.64 -7.56 -3.32
C ASN A 160 -7.30 -7.00 -3.79
N ARG A 161 -6.47 -7.81 -4.45
CA ARG A 161 -5.18 -7.38 -5.01
C ARG A 161 -5.38 -6.40 -6.17
N LEU A 162 -6.32 -6.70 -7.07
CA LEU A 162 -6.68 -5.87 -8.21
C LEU A 162 -7.22 -4.52 -7.75
N ASN A 163 -8.19 -4.50 -6.83
CA ASN A 163 -8.76 -3.26 -6.30
C ASN A 163 -7.71 -2.37 -5.61
N ARG A 164 -6.75 -2.97 -4.90
CA ARG A 164 -5.62 -2.22 -4.33
C ARG A 164 -4.73 -1.58 -5.39
N LEU A 165 -4.54 -2.25 -6.53
CA LEU A 165 -3.78 -1.67 -7.64
C LEU A 165 -4.54 -0.54 -8.31
N ARG A 166 -5.85 -0.72 -8.58
CA ARG A 166 -6.73 0.32 -9.12
C ARG A 166 -6.72 1.58 -8.24
N ASN A 167 -6.97 1.42 -6.94
CA ASN A 167 -6.96 2.54 -5.99
C ASN A 167 -5.60 3.25 -5.98
N LYS A 168 -4.51 2.51 -6.09
CA LYS A 168 -3.18 3.10 -6.14
C LYS A 168 -2.96 3.92 -7.41
N ILE A 169 -3.42 3.44 -8.57
CA ILE A 169 -3.32 4.19 -9.83
C ILE A 169 -4.14 5.48 -9.72
N LEU A 170 -5.40 5.37 -9.29
CA LEU A 170 -6.27 6.54 -9.09
C LEU A 170 -5.69 7.56 -8.10
N GLU A 171 -5.04 7.11 -7.01
CA GLU A 171 -4.35 8.01 -6.08
C GLU A 171 -3.16 8.73 -6.74
N LEU A 172 -2.40 8.03 -7.58
CA LEU A 172 -1.27 8.61 -8.30
C LEU A 172 -1.73 9.62 -9.35
N ASP A 173 -2.81 9.33 -10.08
CA ASP A 173 -3.37 10.23 -11.08
C ASP A 173 -3.90 11.51 -10.42
N ARG A 174 -4.66 11.38 -9.31
CA ARG A 174 -5.11 12.55 -8.54
C ARG A 174 -3.95 13.40 -8.03
N ARG A 175 -2.88 12.76 -7.54
CA ARG A 175 -1.69 13.48 -7.10
C ARG A 175 -1.01 14.20 -8.27
N ALA A 176 -0.98 13.59 -9.45
CA ALA A 176 -0.43 14.23 -10.64
C ALA A 176 -1.25 15.47 -11.05
N ASP A 177 -2.58 15.40 -10.95
CA ASP A 177 -3.47 16.55 -11.18
C ASP A 177 -3.25 17.66 -10.14
N ASP A 178 -3.18 17.31 -8.85
CA ASP A 178 -2.90 18.25 -7.76
C ASP A 178 -1.53 18.93 -7.95
N ASP A 179 -0.50 18.16 -8.29
CA ASP A 179 0.85 18.67 -8.57
C ASP A 179 0.85 19.60 -9.79
N LEU A 180 0.09 19.28 -10.84
CA LEU A 180 -0.05 20.14 -12.02
C LEU A 180 -0.75 21.45 -11.69
N ILE A 181 -1.82 21.42 -10.88
CA ILE A 181 -2.53 22.62 -10.41
C ILE A 181 -1.57 23.47 -9.56
N ALA A 182 -0.85 22.87 -8.63
CA ALA A 182 0.12 23.55 -7.78
C ALA A 182 1.24 24.19 -8.62
N PHE A 183 1.75 23.47 -9.62
CA PHE A 183 2.77 23.97 -10.55
C PHE A 183 2.26 25.17 -11.38
N ASN A 184 1.04 25.08 -11.91
CA ASN A 184 0.43 26.17 -12.66
C ASN A 184 0.18 27.41 -11.79
N ASN A 185 -0.28 27.21 -10.55
CA ASN A 185 -0.42 28.29 -9.56
C ASN A 185 0.93 28.93 -9.23
N TYR A 186 1.97 28.14 -9.05
CA TYR A 186 3.33 28.63 -8.85
C TYR A 186 3.79 29.48 -10.03
N LYS A 187 3.66 28.97 -11.26
CA LYS A 187 4.04 29.67 -12.50
C LYS A 187 3.28 30.98 -12.70
N LYS A 188 2.00 31.02 -12.32
CA LYS A 188 1.16 32.23 -12.39
C LYS A 188 1.64 33.32 -11.43
N ASN A 189 2.05 32.93 -10.22
CA ASN A 189 2.44 33.87 -9.17
C ASN A 189 3.92 34.27 -9.23
N HIS A 190 4.77 33.44 -9.84
CA HIS A 190 6.21 33.66 -9.93
C HIS A 190 6.63 33.82 -11.38
N LYS A 191 6.78 35.07 -11.83
CA LYS A 191 7.36 35.36 -13.14
C LYS A 191 8.84 34.93 -13.11
N PRO A 192 9.31 34.14 -14.09
CA PRO A 192 10.72 33.79 -14.17
C PRO A 192 11.56 35.05 -14.34
N SER A 193 12.67 35.13 -13.61
CA SER A 193 13.64 36.21 -13.81
C SER A 193 14.25 36.07 -15.20
N LEU A 194 14.23 37.13 -16.01
CA LEU A 194 14.85 37.15 -17.33
C LEU A 194 16.38 37.08 -17.24
N PHE A 195 16.94 37.56 -16.13
CA PHE A 195 18.38 37.62 -15.89
C PHE A 195 18.79 36.72 -14.74
N SER A 196 20.01 36.20 -14.81
CA SER A 196 20.69 35.51 -13.74
C SER A 196 21.18 36.50 -12.69
N HIS A 197 21.55 36.01 -11.51
CA HIS A 197 22.21 36.81 -10.46
C HIS A 197 23.52 37.47 -10.92
N LYS A 198 24.12 36.97 -12.02
CA LYS A 198 25.32 37.56 -12.64
C LYS A 198 25.02 38.63 -13.70
N GLY A 199 23.74 38.93 -13.96
CA GLY A 199 23.33 39.96 -14.92
C GLY A 199 23.17 39.50 -16.37
N PHE A 200 23.51 38.26 -16.72
CA PHE A 200 23.30 37.68 -18.06
C PHE A 200 21.88 37.13 -18.22
N ILE A 201 21.39 37.00 -19.45
CA ILE A 201 20.09 36.36 -19.73
C ILE A 201 20.07 34.93 -19.18
N GLN A 202 18.89 34.43 -18.79
CA GLN A 202 18.75 33.03 -18.40
C GLN A 202 19.14 32.10 -19.54
N TRP A 203 19.96 31.10 -19.24
CA TRP A 203 20.35 30.08 -20.22
C TRP A 203 19.15 29.32 -20.78
N GLN A 204 18.22 28.93 -19.90
CA GLN A 204 17.04 28.16 -20.29
C GLN A 204 16.10 29.02 -21.14
N GLY A 205 15.91 28.63 -22.40
CA GLY A 205 15.09 29.36 -23.37
C GLY A 205 15.81 30.55 -24.03
N SER A 206 17.13 30.66 -23.89
CA SER A 206 17.92 31.64 -24.66
C SER A 206 18.18 31.17 -26.09
N SER A 207 18.37 32.13 -27.01
CA SER A 207 18.79 31.81 -28.39
C SER A 207 20.15 31.11 -28.41
N ALA A 208 21.06 31.46 -27.49
CA ALA A 208 22.32 30.76 -27.34
C ALA A 208 22.15 29.27 -26.96
N GLN A 209 21.13 28.89 -26.19
CA GLN A 209 20.88 27.49 -25.88
C GLN A 209 20.37 26.71 -27.09
N GLU A 210 19.40 27.28 -27.81
CA GLU A 210 18.82 26.67 -29.00
C GLU A 210 19.89 26.38 -30.04
N HIS A 211 20.68 27.40 -30.41
CA HIS A 211 21.79 27.23 -31.33
C HIS A 211 22.86 26.27 -30.83
N LEU A 212 23.11 26.24 -29.51
CA LEU A 212 24.09 25.31 -28.97
C LEU A 212 23.65 23.87 -29.20
N TRP A 213 22.37 23.52 -29.11
CA TRP A 213 21.95 22.13 -29.35
C TRP A 213 22.26 21.64 -30.76
N ASP A 214 22.10 22.50 -31.77
CA ASP A 214 22.49 22.19 -33.15
C ASP A 214 24.00 22.01 -33.26
N ASP A 215 24.76 22.96 -32.71
CA ASP A 215 26.23 22.96 -32.82
C ASP A 215 26.90 21.92 -31.90
N LEU A 216 26.18 21.41 -30.88
CA LEU A 216 26.73 20.48 -29.89
C LEU A 216 27.05 19.13 -30.51
N GLU A 217 26.27 18.69 -31.50
CA GLU A 217 26.51 17.41 -32.17
C GLU A 217 27.85 17.44 -32.91
N ASP A 218 28.12 18.50 -33.65
CA ASP A 218 29.39 18.69 -34.37
C ASP A 218 30.55 18.92 -33.40
N TYR A 219 30.32 19.71 -32.33
CA TYR A 219 31.30 19.95 -31.28
C TYR A 219 31.74 18.66 -30.56
N VAL A 220 30.82 17.73 -30.32
CA VAL A 220 31.14 16.44 -29.67
C VAL A 220 31.89 15.51 -30.63
N LYS A 221 31.65 15.61 -31.93
CA LYS A 221 32.31 14.78 -32.96
C LYS A 221 33.74 15.23 -33.28
N ASP A 222 34.04 16.53 -33.17
CA ASP A 222 35.39 17.06 -33.45
C ASP A 222 36.18 17.38 -32.16
N PRO A 223 37.19 16.57 -31.80
CA PRO A 223 38.03 16.80 -30.63
C PRO A 223 38.87 18.09 -30.68
N SER A 224 39.02 18.70 -31.86
CA SER A 224 39.86 19.88 -32.09
C SER A 224 39.12 21.21 -31.86
N LEU A 225 37.79 21.17 -31.80
CA LEU A 225 36.95 22.32 -31.53
C LEU A 225 37.09 22.74 -30.07
N LYS A 226 37.82 23.83 -29.83
CA LYS A 226 37.90 24.45 -28.50
C LYS A 226 36.63 25.26 -28.22
N PRO A 227 36.14 25.32 -26.97
CA PRO A 227 34.97 26.12 -26.59
C PRO A 227 35.04 27.59 -27.03
N MET A 228 36.24 28.16 -27.10
CA MET A 228 36.45 29.54 -27.54
C MET A 228 36.17 29.74 -29.03
N LYS A 229 36.44 28.73 -29.87
CA LYS A 229 36.11 28.80 -31.30
C LYS A 229 34.60 28.74 -31.49
N LEU A 230 33.93 27.84 -30.77
CA LEU A 230 32.48 27.73 -30.78
C LEU A 230 31.83 29.02 -30.25
N TRP A 231 32.31 29.58 -29.14
CA TRP A 231 31.78 30.84 -28.61
C TRP A 231 31.89 32.02 -29.60
N LYS A 232 32.89 32.01 -30.48
CA LYS A 232 33.07 33.04 -31.51
C LYS A 232 32.34 32.75 -32.82
N SER A 233 31.76 31.56 -32.99
CA SER A 233 31.11 31.17 -34.24
C SER A 233 29.79 31.90 -34.46
N ARG A 234 29.10 32.27 -33.38
CA ARG A 234 27.79 32.93 -33.42
C ARG A 234 27.76 34.18 -32.53
N PRO A 235 27.17 35.30 -32.99
CA PRO A 235 27.05 36.51 -32.19
C PRO A 235 26.17 36.34 -30.95
N GLU A 236 25.16 35.46 -31.00
CA GLU A 236 24.26 35.17 -29.88
C GLU A 236 25.03 34.65 -28.66
N TYR A 237 26.03 33.79 -28.88
CA TYR A 237 26.87 33.27 -27.80
C TYR A 237 27.70 34.36 -27.13
N MET A 238 28.28 35.26 -27.93
CA MET A 238 29.17 36.31 -27.46
C MET A 238 28.40 37.43 -26.75
N ASN A 239 27.23 37.79 -27.28
CA ASN A 239 26.44 38.91 -26.80
C ASN A 239 25.66 38.55 -25.52
N GLU A 240 25.20 37.30 -25.40
CA GLU A 240 24.38 36.87 -24.27
C GLU A 240 25.19 36.36 -23.07
N PHE A 241 26.36 35.74 -23.32
CA PHE A 241 27.12 35.06 -22.28
C PHE A 241 28.63 35.33 -22.38
N PRO A 242 29.31 35.65 -21.26
CA PRO A 242 30.76 35.64 -21.22
C PRO A 242 31.32 34.24 -21.51
N LEU A 243 32.52 34.19 -22.09
CA LEU A 243 33.19 32.94 -22.48
C LEU A 243 33.23 31.89 -21.36
N ASP A 244 33.53 32.30 -20.13
CA ASP A 244 33.60 31.37 -19.00
C ASP A 244 32.23 30.80 -18.61
N ALA A 245 31.18 31.63 -18.64
CA ALA A 245 29.82 31.17 -18.41
C ALA A 245 29.38 30.21 -19.53
N PHE A 246 29.67 30.54 -20.79
CA PHE A 246 29.34 29.70 -21.94
C PHE A 246 30.03 28.33 -21.89
N ARG A 247 31.32 28.29 -21.51
CA ARG A 247 32.06 27.03 -21.28
C ARG A 247 31.36 26.13 -20.27
N ASP A 248 30.85 26.69 -19.18
CA ASP A 248 30.13 25.93 -18.18
C ASP A 248 28.78 25.42 -18.70
N LYS A 249 28.10 26.18 -19.57
CA LYS A 249 26.87 25.74 -20.24
C LYS A 249 27.09 24.59 -21.19
N ILE A 250 28.14 24.63 -22.03
CA ILE A 250 28.52 23.48 -22.86
C ILE A 250 28.74 22.23 -21.99
N LYS A 251 29.52 22.35 -20.91
CA LYS A 251 29.77 21.22 -19.99
C LYS A 251 28.49 20.72 -19.34
N GLN A 252 27.55 21.61 -19.02
CA GLN A 252 26.25 21.27 -18.44
C GLN A 252 25.43 20.45 -19.44
N GLU A 253 25.29 20.90 -20.69
CA GLU A 253 24.54 20.17 -21.73
C GLU A 253 25.15 18.79 -22.03
N ILE A 254 26.48 18.68 -22.14
CA ILE A 254 27.15 17.38 -22.33
C ILE A 254 26.88 16.42 -21.16
N ARG A 255 26.91 16.92 -19.92
CA ARG A 255 26.60 16.10 -18.74
C ARG A 255 25.14 15.64 -18.76
N THR A 256 24.21 16.54 -19.10
CA THR A 256 22.79 16.21 -19.24
C THR A 256 22.58 15.14 -20.31
N ALA A 257 23.19 15.27 -21.48
CA ALA A 257 23.12 14.29 -22.55
C ALA A 257 23.63 12.90 -22.11
N LYS A 258 24.79 12.84 -21.45
CA LYS A 258 25.34 11.59 -20.88
C LYS A 258 24.41 10.97 -19.84
N TYR A 259 23.82 11.79 -18.98
CA TYR A 259 22.87 11.35 -17.96
C TYR A 259 21.60 10.78 -18.59
N LEU A 260 20.99 11.49 -19.55
CA LEU A 260 19.80 11.03 -20.27
C LEU A 260 20.06 9.73 -21.04
N HIS A 261 21.22 9.60 -21.67
CA HIS A 261 21.65 8.35 -22.30
C HIS A 261 21.73 7.21 -21.28
N THR A 262 22.34 7.45 -20.11
CA THR A 262 22.43 6.47 -19.03
C THR A 262 21.05 6.04 -18.52
N LEU A 263 20.10 6.99 -18.37
CA LEU A 263 18.72 6.68 -18.00
C LEU A 263 18.03 5.82 -19.04
N LYS A 264 18.24 6.10 -20.34
CA LYS A 264 17.70 5.29 -21.44
C LYS A 264 18.23 3.87 -21.40
N GLU A 265 19.55 3.68 -21.24
CA GLU A 265 20.16 2.35 -21.21
C GLU A 265 19.82 1.56 -19.94
N ARG A 266 19.87 2.19 -18.76
CA ARG A 266 19.44 1.53 -17.50
C ARG A 266 17.94 1.27 -17.47
N GLY A 267 17.14 2.14 -18.07
CA GLY A 267 15.70 1.96 -18.25
C GLY A 267 15.36 0.76 -19.12
N LYS A 268 16.17 0.47 -20.16
CA LYS A 268 16.06 -0.76 -20.97
C LYS A 268 16.35 -2.02 -20.14
N GLN A 269 17.39 -2.00 -19.30
CA GLN A 269 17.73 -3.14 -18.44
C GLN A 269 16.62 -3.48 -17.44
N HIS A 270 15.89 -2.49 -16.92
CA HIS A 270 14.78 -2.72 -16.00
C HIS A 270 13.48 -3.23 -16.64
N ARG A 271 13.32 -3.13 -17.97
CA ARG A 271 12.17 -3.72 -18.69
C ARG A 271 12.36 -5.19 -19.04
N ALA A 272 13.57 -5.74 -18.95
CA ALA A 272 13.91 -7.10 -19.40
C ALA A 272 14.23 -8.09 -18.26
N SER A 273 13.76 -7.86 -17.03
CA SER A 273 13.94 -8.81 -15.91
C SER A 273 12.68 -8.91 -15.08
#